data_AF-A0A836WX41-F1
#
_entry.id   AF-A0A836WX41-F1
#
_cell.length_a   1.000
_cell.length_b   1.000
_cell.length_c   1.000
_cell.angle_alpha   90.00
_cell.angle_beta   90.00
_cell.angle_gamma   90.00
#
_symmetry.space_group_name_H-M   'P 1'
#
loop_
_entity.id
_entity.type
_entity.pdbx_description
1 polymer ?
#
loop_
_entity_poly.entity_id
_entity_poly.type
_entity_poly.pdbx_seq_one_letter_code
_entity_poly.pdbx_strand_id
1 'polypeptide(L)' 'MHGKNPHPFPGEVPTAHWGHPPVSPHHPNGLARPDVIWFGEGLPVDAMNRAMTEASNCDVCFSVGTSTLVQPAASLP' A
#
# COMPACT_ATOMS: atom_id res chain seq x y z
N MET A 1 -16.43 -38.96 5.68
CA MET A 1 -15.27 -38.28 6.29
C MET A 1 -15.61 -36.79 6.43
N HIS A 2 -16.39 -36.43 7.45
CA HIS A 2 -16.78 -35.04 7.71
C HIS A 2 -15.64 -34.36 8.49
N GLY A 3 -14.81 -33.60 7.78
CA GLY A 3 -13.83 -32.70 8.39
C GLY A 3 -14.56 -31.59 9.13
N LYS A 4 -14.38 -31.51 10.45
CA LYS A 4 -14.84 -30.38 11.24
C LYS A 4 -13.98 -29.18 10.87
N ASN A 5 -14.58 -28.12 10.31
CA ASN A 5 -13.91 -26.83 10.22
C ASN A 5 -13.63 -26.35 11.65
N PRO A 6 -12.36 -26.14 12.04
CA PRO A 6 -12.05 -25.69 13.40
C PRO A 6 -12.62 -24.28 13.61
N HIS A 7 -12.98 -23.98 14.87
CA HIS A 7 -13.41 -22.64 15.26
C HIS A 7 -12.28 -21.64 14.94
N PRO A 8 -12.59 -20.50 14.28
CA PRO A 8 -11.56 -19.52 13.94
C PRO A 8 -10.95 -18.89 15.19
N PHE A 9 -9.64 -18.67 15.15
CA PHE A 9 -8.94 -18.01 16.26
C PHE A 9 -9.31 -16.52 16.32
N PRO A 10 -9.42 -15.90 17.51
CA PRO A 10 -9.62 -14.47 17.61
C PRO A 10 -8.44 -13.72 16.96
N GLY A 11 -8.67 -13.08 15.82
CA GLY A 11 -7.64 -12.42 15.00
C GLY A 11 -7.47 -12.99 13.59
N GLU A 12 -8.23 -14.01 13.21
CA GLU A 12 -8.24 -14.54 11.85
C GLU A 12 -8.87 -13.53 10.89
N VAL A 13 -8.05 -12.98 9.98
CA VAL A 13 -8.52 -12.15 8.86
C VAL A 13 -9.50 -13.01 8.05
N PRO A 14 -10.72 -12.54 7.72
CA PRO A 14 -11.68 -13.32 6.94
C PRO A 14 -10.96 -13.92 5.72
N THR A 15 -11.05 -15.24 5.56
CA THR A 15 -10.28 -16.01 4.58
C THR A 15 -10.30 -15.30 3.23
N ALA A 16 -9.17 -14.68 2.87
CA ALA A 16 -8.99 -14.14 1.53
C ALA A 16 -9.05 -15.32 0.57
N HIS A 17 -10.16 -15.42 -0.14
CA HIS A 17 -10.29 -16.39 -1.21
C HIS A 17 -9.39 -15.94 -2.36
N TRP A 18 -8.40 -16.76 -2.71
CA TRP A 18 -7.51 -16.50 -3.82
C TRP A 18 -8.31 -16.17 -5.10
N GLY A 19 -7.99 -15.07 -5.76
CA GLY A 19 -8.64 -14.64 -7.00
C GLY A 19 -9.77 -13.61 -6.86
N HIS A 20 -10.13 -13.17 -5.65
CA HIS A 20 -10.97 -11.98 -5.47
C HIS A 20 -10.57 -11.13 -4.26
N PRO A 21 -10.67 -9.79 -4.36
CA PRO A 21 -10.41 -8.92 -3.22
C PRO A 21 -11.47 -9.13 -2.12
N PRO A 22 -11.08 -8.97 -0.84
CA PRO A 22 -12.02 -9.08 0.28
C PRO A 22 -13.05 -7.95 0.26
N VAL A 23 -14.18 -8.15 0.93
CA VAL A 23 -15.22 -7.12 1.09
C VAL A 23 -14.76 -6.01 2.05
N SER A 24 -15.23 -4.79 1.83
CA SER A 24 -14.93 -3.67 2.72
C SER A 24 -15.73 -3.77 4.03
N PRO A 25 -15.09 -3.68 5.21
CA PRO A 25 -15.81 -3.60 6.47
C PRO A 25 -16.55 -2.26 6.66
N HIS A 26 -16.23 -1.25 5.85
CA HIS A 26 -16.79 0.11 5.97
C HIS A 26 -17.79 0.46 4.86
N HIS A 27 -17.82 -0.30 3.77
CA HIS A 27 -18.70 -0.05 2.62
C HIS A 27 -19.47 -1.32 2.25
N PRO A 28 -20.79 -1.40 2.51
CA PRO A 28 -21.59 -2.62 2.39
C PRO A 28 -21.57 -3.31 1.01
N ASN A 29 -21.28 -2.55 -0.05
CA ASN A 29 -21.18 -3.05 -1.43
C ASN A 29 -19.80 -2.77 -2.05
N GLY A 30 -18.82 -2.41 -1.22
CA GLY A 30 -17.46 -2.08 -1.65
C GLY A 30 -16.50 -3.23 -1.43
N LEU A 31 -15.44 -3.26 -2.24
CA LEU A 31 -14.30 -4.14 -2.02
C LEU A 31 -13.24 -3.40 -1.21
N ALA A 32 -12.58 -4.11 -0.30
CA ALA A 32 -11.40 -3.58 0.36
C ALA A 32 -10.27 -3.44 -0.68
N ARG A 33 -9.58 -2.31 -0.62
CA ARG A 33 -8.38 -2.06 -1.40
C ARG A 33 -7.16 -2.16 -0.49
N PRO A 34 -5.99 -2.55 -1.03
CA PRO A 34 -4.76 -2.40 -0.29
C PRO A 34 -4.47 -0.92 -0.02
N ASP A 35 -3.78 -0.66 1.08
CA ASP A 35 -3.27 0.66 1.44
C ASP A 35 -2.03 1.00 0.61
N VAL A 36 -2.28 1.30 -0.67
CA VAL A 36 -1.27 1.70 -1.66
C VAL A 36 -1.82 2.85 -2.49
N ILE A 37 -0.93 3.66 -3.04
CA ILE A 37 -1.30 4.76 -3.93
C ILE A 37 -1.43 4.23 -5.36
N TRP A 38 -2.57 4.46 -5.98
CA TRP A 38 -2.78 4.16 -7.40
C TRP A 38 -2.43 5.37 -8.28
N PHE A 39 -2.28 5.12 -9.59
CA PHE A 39 -2.11 6.22 -10.53
C PHE A 39 -3.30 7.18 -10.49
N GLY A 40 -3.01 8.48 -10.47
CA GLY A 40 -4.01 9.53 -10.34
C GLY A 40 -4.35 9.90 -8.89
N GLU A 41 -3.88 9.13 -7.91
CA GLU A 41 -4.01 9.46 -6.49
C GLU A 41 -2.79 10.25 -6.00
N GLY A 42 -3.03 11.17 -5.07
CA GLY A 42 -1.97 11.95 -4.46
C GLY A 42 -1.13 11.11 -3.50
N LEU A 43 0.20 11.27 -3.55
CA LEU A 43 1.06 10.80 -2.46
C LEU A 43 0.76 11.58 -1.17
N PRO A 44 0.98 10.98 0.01
CA PRO A 44 0.88 11.71 1.28
C PRO A 44 1.80 12.93 1.31
N VAL A 45 1.21 14.12 1.48
CA VAL A 45 1.92 15.40 1.36
C VAL A 45 3.08 15.51 2.36
N ASP A 46 2.86 15.13 3.61
CA ASP A 46 3.89 15.22 4.64
C ASP A 46 5.08 14.29 4.37
N ALA A 47 4.82 13.10 3.82
CA ALA A 47 5.89 12.16 3.45
C ALA A 47 6.69 12.70 2.27
N MET A 48 6.02 13.26 1.25
CA MET A 48 6.68 13.87 0.09
C MET A 48 7.54 15.07 0.49
N ASN A 49 7.02 15.95 1.34
CA ASN A 49 7.75 17.13 1.82
C ASN A 49 9.00 16.74 2.59
N ARG A 50 8.88 15.77 3.52
CA ARG A 50 10.03 15.25 4.28
C ARG A 50 11.07 14.64 3.35
N ALA A 51 10.66 13.80 2.40
CA ALA A 51 11.58 13.19 1.45
C ALA A 51 12.34 14.24 0.63
N MET A 52 11.65 15.29 0.16
CA MET A 52 12.28 16.38 -0.58
C MET A 52 13.31 17.15 0.26
N THR A 53 12.96 17.48 1.51
CA THR A 53 13.88 18.18 2.43
C THR A 53 15.14 17.36 2.70
N GLU A 54 14.99 16.08 3.05
CA GLU A 54 16.15 15.22 3.38
C GLU A 54 17.01 14.94 2.14
N ALA A 55 16.41 14.64 0.99
CA ALA A 55 17.14 14.41 -0.24
C ALA A 55 17.92 15.66 -0.69
N SER A 56 17.34 16.85 -0.53
CA SER A 56 18.00 18.11 -0.89
C SER A 56 19.16 18.50 0.02
N ASN A 57 19.14 18.03 1.28
CA ASN A 57 20.15 18.38 2.29
C ASN A 57 21.23 17.30 2.46
N CYS A 58 21.08 16.14 1.83
CA CYS A 58 22.06 15.07 1.94
C CYS A 58 23.31 15.36 1.08
N ASP A 59 24.47 14.90 1.53
CA ASP A 59 25.71 15.01 0.75
C ASP A 59 25.71 14.05 -0.46
N VAL A 60 25.06 12.88 -0.30
CA VAL A 60 24.95 11.83 -1.33
C VAL A 60 23.61 11.11 -1.19
N CYS A 61 22.87 10.99 -2.29
CA CYS A 61 21.63 10.21 -2.40
C CYS A 61 21.84 8.95 -3.25
N PHE A 62 21.43 7.78 -2.75
CA PHE A 62 21.46 6.54 -3.53
C PHE A 62 20.08 6.21 -4.08
N SER A 63 19.95 6.17 -5.40
CA SER A 63 18.74 5.73 -6.10
C SER A 63 18.99 4.33 -6.69
N VAL A 64 18.35 3.31 -6.11
CA VAL A 64 18.63 1.89 -6.45
C VAL A 64 17.32 1.17 -6.79
N GLY A 65 17.31 0.41 -7.88
CA GLY A 65 16.17 -0.42 -8.26
C GLY A 65 14.95 0.35 -8.78
N THR A 66 15.12 1.63 -9.16
CA THR A 66 14.08 2.48 -9.74
C THR A 66 14.53 3.01 -11.10
N SER A 67 13.57 3.17 -12.02
CA SER A 67 13.80 3.82 -13.32
C SER A 67 13.62 5.35 -13.27
N THR A 68 13.20 5.89 -12.12
CA THR A 68 12.91 7.32 -11.92
C THR A 68 11.94 7.91 -12.95
N LEU A 69 10.88 7.18 -13.33
CA LEU A 69 9.89 7.65 -14.31
C LEU A 69 8.56 8.10 -13.71
N VAL A 70 8.16 7.54 -12.57
CA VAL A 70 6.82 7.78 -12.00
C VAL A 70 6.81 9.04 -11.13
N GLN A 71 5.94 9.98 -11.50
CA GLN A 71 5.76 11.24 -10.80
C GLN A 71 4.70 11.13 -9.70
N PRO A 72 4.83 11.88 -8.59
CA PRO A 72 5.86 12.90 -8.31
C PRO A 72 7.15 12.36 -7.65
N ALA A 73 7.21 11.08 -7.28
CA ALA A 73 8.35 10.52 -6.55
C ALA A 73 9.70 10.67 -7.29
N ALA A 74 9.68 10.59 -8.63
CA ALA A 74 10.87 10.80 -9.46
C ALA A 74 11.39 12.25 -9.50
N SER A 75 10.72 13.19 -8.83
CA SER A 75 11.19 14.59 -8.70
C SER A 75 12.13 14.81 -7.49
N LEU A 76 12.41 13.77 -6.69
CA LEU A 76 13.43 13.87 -5.65
C LEU A 76 14.82 14.09 -6.30
N PRO A 77 15.67 14.95 -5.71
CA PRO A 77 17.01 15.23 -6.22
C PRO A 77 18.02 14.09 -5.96
#